data_AF-A0A7S0VQN6-F1
#
_entry.id   AF-A0A7S0VQN6-F1
#
_cell.length_a   1.000
_cell.length_b   1.000
_cell.length_c   1.000
_cell.angle_alpha   90.00
_cell.angle_beta   90.00
_cell.angle_gamma   90.00
#
_symmetry.space_group_name_H-M   'P 1'
#
loop_
_entity.id
_entity.type
_entity.pdbx_description
1 polymer ?
#
loop_
_entity_poly.entity_id
_entity_poly.type
_entity_poly.pdbx_seq_one_letter_code
_entity_poly.pdbx_strand_id
1 'polypeptide(L)'
;EGRRAVHDWLVCTSCAGGSDSKVGRIACAPENFRLRLVPWAGVATLVAQDGKAPGEVKGRAFCFLPLPAETGLPVHVNGYFELSSNRRDIWRGDDMAGGGRIR
;
A
#
# COMPACT_ATOMS: atom_id res chain seq x y z
N GLU A 1 9.38 26.22 23.28
CA GLU A 1 8.23 25.32 23.51
C GLU A 1 7.61 24.99 22.16
N GLY A 2 7.71 23.74 21.70
CA GLY A 2 7.30 23.35 20.34
C GLY A 2 5.79 23.21 20.25
N ARG A 3 5.13 24.02 19.43
CA ARG A 3 3.70 23.90 19.20
C ARG A 3 3.39 22.51 18.62
N ARG A 4 2.55 21.74 19.32
CA ARG A 4 2.07 20.42 18.86
C ARG A 4 1.09 20.62 17.70
N ALA A 5 1.39 20.05 16.54
CA ALA A 5 0.45 19.95 15.43
C ALA A 5 -0.51 18.76 15.64
N VAL A 6 -1.76 18.92 15.26
CA VAL A 6 -2.80 17.87 15.27
C VAL A 6 -3.21 17.57 13.83
N HIS A 7 -3.25 16.28 13.50
CA HIS A 7 -3.64 15.80 12.17
C HIS A 7 -4.75 14.77 12.31
N ASP A 8 -5.85 14.97 11.59
CA ASP A 8 -6.97 14.04 11.53
C ASP A 8 -6.91 13.26 10.23
N TRP A 9 -6.93 11.94 10.33
CA TRP A 9 -6.79 11.03 9.20
C TRP A 9 -8.03 10.15 9.07
N LEU A 10 -8.54 10.03 7.85
CA LEU A 10 -9.51 9.01 7.50
C LEU A 10 -8.75 7.80 6.94
N VAL A 11 -8.95 6.65 7.57
CA VAL A 11 -8.34 5.38 7.17
C VAL A 11 -9.43 4.44 6.68
N CYS A 12 -9.23 3.90 5.49
CA CYS A 12 -10.09 2.86 4.93
C CYS A 12 -9.23 1.65 4.57
N THR A 13 -9.66 0.47 4.99
CA THR A 13 -9.03 -0.81 4.62
C THR A 13 -10.07 -1.71 4.01
N SER A 14 -9.71 -2.44 2.96
CA SER A 14 -10.60 -3.39 2.32
C SER A 14 -9.83 -4.59 1.80
N CYS A 15 -10.48 -5.75 1.76
CA CYS A 15 -10.08 -6.78 0.84
C CYS A 15 -10.50 -6.33 -0.56
N ALA A 16 -9.54 -5.86 -1.35
CA ALA A 16 -9.72 -5.35 -2.69
C ALA A 16 -10.45 -6.38 -3.57
N GLY A 17 -11.59 -5.95 -4.09
CA GLY A 17 -12.21 -6.51 -5.28
C GLY A 17 -13.29 -7.58 -5.08
N GLY A 18 -13.50 -8.16 -3.90
CA GLY A 18 -14.50 -9.23 -3.75
C GLY A 18 -14.29 -10.41 -4.72
N SER A 19 -15.18 -11.41 -4.67
CA SER A 19 -15.02 -12.67 -5.41
C SER A 19 -15.01 -12.50 -6.93
N ASP A 20 -15.75 -11.51 -7.45
CA ASP A 20 -15.96 -11.32 -8.89
C ASP A 20 -14.96 -10.35 -9.55
N SER A 21 -14.17 -9.60 -8.78
CA SER A 21 -13.12 -8.77 -9.40
C SER A 21 -12.01 -9.60 -10.02
N LYS A 22 -11.26 -8.97 -10.92
CA LYS A 22 -10.01 -9.51 -11.44
C LYS A 22 -9.03 -9.89 -10.31
N VAL A 23 -8.89 -9.05 -9.28
CA VAL A 23 -7.94 -9.28 -8.17
C VAL A 23 -8.38 -10.47 -7.30
N GLY A 24 -9.67 -10.53 -6.96
CA GLY A 24 -10.24 -11.65 -6.21
C GLY A 24 -10.14 -12.96 -6.97
N ARG A 25 -10.46 -12.96 -8.27
CA ARG A 25 -10.28 -14.14 -9.13
C ARG A 25 -8.84 -14.62 -9.20
N ILE A 26 -7.87 -13.71 -9.31
CA ILE A 26 -6.45 -14.07 -9.29
C ILE A 26 -6.06 -14.66 -7.93
N ALA A 27 -6.48 -14.05 -6.82
CA ALA A 27 -6.16 -14.53 -5.48
C ALA A 27 -6.82 -15.87 -5.14
N CYS A 28 -8.02 -16.11 -5.66
CA CYS A 28 -8.81 -17.33 -5.42
C CYS A 28 -8.60 -18.43 -6.48
N ALA A 29 -7.83 -18.19 -7.54
CA ALA A 29 -7.54 -19.19 -8.56
C ALA A 29 -6.69 -20.34 -7.99
N PRO A 30 -7.09 -21.61 -8.13
CA PRO A 30 -6.35 -22.75 -7.58
C PRO A 30 -4.89 -22.81 -8.03
N GLU A 31 -4.59 -22.44 -9.28
CA GLU A 31 -3.22 -22.36 -9.81
C GLU A 31 -2.34 -21.36 -9.03
N ASN A 32 -2.93 -20.35 -8.40
CA ASN A 32 -2.25 -19.29 -7.67
C ASN A 32 -2.16 -19.53 -6.17
N PHE A 33 -2.71 -20.62 -5.62
CA PHE A 33 -2.70 -20.88 -4.18
C PHE A 33 -1.29 -20.92 -3.58
N ARG A 34 -0.29 -21.36 -4.36
CA ARG A 34 1.11 -21.36 -3.93
C ARG A 34 1.70 -19.95 -3.75
N LEU A 35 1.11 -18.94 -4.40
CA LEU A 35 1.54 -17.55 -4.31
C LEU A 35 1.09 -16.86 -3.01
N ARG A 36 0.11 -17.44 -2.29
CA ARG A 36 -0.41 -16.91 -1.01
C ARG A 36 -0.85 -15.44 -1.09
N LEU A 37 -1.51 -15.10 -2.19
CA LEU A 37 -1.98 -13.74 -2.45
C LEU A 37 -3.06 -13.36 -1.44
N VAL A 38 -2.91 -12.20 -0.81
CA VAL A 38 -3.94 -11.60 0.04
C VAL A 38 -4.35 -10.30 -0.63
N PRO A 39 -5.57 -10.23 -1.21
CA PRO A 39 -6.02 -9.05 -1.92
C PRO A 39 -6.48 -8.00 -0.91
N TRP A 40 -5.60 -7.55 -0.03
CA TRP A 40 -5.88 -6.57 1.02
C TRP A 40 -5.09 -5.30 0.77
N ALA A 41 -5.76 -4.16 0.88
CA ALA A 41 -5.15 -2.85 0.79
C ALA A 41 -5.89 -1.86 1.68
N GLY A 42 -5.20 -0.80 2.08
CA GLY A 42 -5.76 0.32 2.79
C GLY A 42 -5.19 1.65 2.31
N VAL A 43 -5.97 2.70 2.49
CA VAL A 43 -5.56 4.08 2.22
C VAL A 43 -5.79 4.93 3.45
N ALA A 44 -4.92 5.91 3.66
CA ALA A 44 -5.10 6.94 4.66
C ALA A 44 -4.98 8.32 3.99
N THR A 45 -6.00 9.15 4.18
CA THR A 45 -6.04 10.53 3.69
C THR A 45 -6.16 11.50 4.85
N LEU A 46 -5.47 12.64 4.75
CA LEU A 46 -5.60 13.72 5.71
C LEU A 46 -6.94 14.41 5.47
N VAL A 47 -7.74 14.58 6.54
CA VAL A 47 -9.05 15.25 6.46
C VAL A 47 -9.06 16.60 7.17
N ALA A 48 -8.16 16.81 8.14
CA ALA A 48 -7.94 18.12 8.73
C ALA A 48 -6.54 18.23 9.35
N GLN A 49 -6.05 19.46 9.44
CA GLN A 49 -4.83 19.81 10.18
C GLN A 49 -5.11 21.02 11.07
N ASP A 50 -4.92 20.86 12.38
CA ASP A 50 -5.26 21.87 13.40
C ASP A 50 -6.70 22.43 13.24
N GLY A 51 -7.65 21.56 12.91
CA GLY A 51 -9.07 21.93 12.70
C GLY A 51 -9.36 22.67 11.40
N LYS A 52 -8.41 22.75 10.47
CA LYS A 52 -8.55 23.39 9.15
C LYS A 52 -8.56 22.37 8.03
N ALA A 53 -8.96 22.81 6.84
CA ALA A 53 -8.87 22.02 5.61
C ALA A 53 -7.46 21.41 5.45
N PRO A 54 -7.37 20.18 4.94
CA PRO A 54 -6.10 19.46 4.84
C PRO A 54 -5.18 20.13 3.82
N GLY A 55 -3.89 20.18 4.13
CA GLY A 55 -2.85 20.54 3.17
C GLY A 55 -2.57 19.41 2.17
N GLU A 56 -1.59 19.64 1.30
CA GLU A 56 -1.11 18.62 0.36
C GLU A 56 -0.50 17.43 1.12
N VAL A 57 -0.93 16.21 0.74
CA VAL A 57 -0.37 14.96 1.27
C VAL A 57 0.57 14.37 0.23
N LYS A 58 1.85 14.27 0.59
CA LYS A 58 2.80 13.44 -0.17
C LYS A 58 2.53 11.97 0.14
N GLY A 59 1.79 11.31 -0.73
CA GLY A 59 1.46 9.89 -0.59
C GLY A 59 2.71 9.03 -0.49
N ARG A 60 2.69 8.08 0.44
CA ARG A 60 3.76 7.11 0.65
C ARG A 60 3.19 5.71 0.61
N ALA A 61 4.01 4.77 0.18
CA ALA A 61 3.69 3.37 0.23
C ALA A 61 4.10 2.76 1.57
N PHE A 62 3.30 1.81 2.03
CA PHE A 62 3.54 0.99 3.21
C PHE A 62 3.32 -0.46 2.81
N CYS A 63 4.21 -1.34 3.28
CA CYS A 63 3.96 -2.77 3.28
C CYS A 63 4.00 -3.21 4.74
N PHE A 64 2.99 -2.78 5.50
CA PHE A 64 2.91 -2.78 6.98
C PHE A 64 3.92 -1.87 7.68
N LEU A 65 5.13 -1.74 7.13
CA LEU A 65 6.14 -0.78 7.53
C LEU A 65 6.29 0.33 6.47
N PRO A 66 6.73 1.54 6.87
CA PRO A 66 6.97 2.62 5.92
C PRO A 66 8.02 2.22 4.88
N LEU A 67 7.70 2.44 3.60
CA LEU A 67 8.67 2.38 2.52
C LEU A 67 9.18 3.81 2.21
N PRO A 68 10.41 3.98 1.73
CA PRO A 68 10.93 5.24 1.20
C PRO A 68 10.28 5.67 -0.13
N ALA A 69 9.30 4.91 -0.65
CA ALA A 69 8.64 5.18 -1.92
C ALA A 69 7.47 6.17 -1.77
N GLU A 70 7.55 7.28 -2.52
CA GLU A 70 6.42 8.16 -2.76
C GLU A 70 5.53 7.59 -3.86
N THR A 71 4.21 7.65 -3.67
CA THR A 71 3.23 7.08 -4.62
C THR A 71 2.76 8.07 -5.67
N GLY A 72 2.96 9.38 -5.44
CA GLY A 72 2.37 10.46 -6.24
C GLY A 72 0.85 10.60 -6.05
N LEU A 73 0.24 9.83 -5.16
CA LEU A 73 -1.17 9.92 -4.82
C LEU A 73 -1.37 10.89 -3.64
N PRO A 74 -2.54 11.56 -3.51
CA PRO A 74 -2.85 12.42 -2.36
C PRO A 74 -3.20 11.61 -1.10
N VAL A 75 -2.81 10.34 -1.02
CA VAL A 75 -3.11 9.42 0.07
C VAL A 75 -1.89 8.53 0.36
N HIS A 76 -1.74 8.13 1.61
CA HIS A 76 -0.88 7.01 1.95
C HIS A 76 -1.56 5.71 1.53
N VAL A 77 -0.79 4.76 1.00
CA VAL A 77 -1.29 3.46 0.55
C VAL A 77 -0.56 2.36 1.30
N ASN A 78 -1.29 1.45 1.91
CA ASN A 78 -0.78 0.26 2.57
C ASN A 78 -1.30 -0.99 1.86
N GLY A 79 -0.45 -1.99 1.65
CA GLY A 79 -0.86 -3.24 1.03
C GLY A 79 0.28 -4.25 0.92
N TYR A 80 -0.05 -5.43 0.41
CA TYR A 80 0.96 -6.42 0.07
C TYR A 80 1.63 -6.04 -1.26
N PHE A 81 2.79 -5.40 -1.17
CA PHE A 81 3.66 -5.15 -2.31
C PHE A 81 4.76 -6.20 -2.35
N GLU A 82 5.09 -6.67 -3.56
CA GLU A 82 6.38 -7.34 -3.75
C GLU A 82 7.46 -6.27 -3.62
N LEU A 83 8.51 -6.58 -2.86
CA LEU A 83 9.59 -5.64 -2.58
C LEU A 83 10.88 -6.12 -3.25
N SER A 84 11.79 -5.19 -3.50
CA SER A 84 13.15 -5.51 -3.91
C SER A 84 13.84 -6.43 -2.89
N SER A 85 14.94 -7.07 -3.28
CA SER A 85 15.66 -8.05 -2.44
C SER A 85 16.10 -7.49 -1.08
N ASN A 86 16.44 -6.20 -1.02
CA ASN A 86 16.80 -5.48 0.19
C ASN A 86 15.58 -4.99 1.01
N ARG A 87 14.36 -5.23 0.51
CA ARG A 87 13.06 -4.86 1.09
C ARG A 87 12.89 -3.36 1.35
N ARG A 88 13.60 -2.52 0.60
CA ARG A 88 13.53 -1.06 0.73
C ARG A 88 12.70 -0.39 -0.35
N ASP A 89 12.41 -1.06 -1.46
CA ASP A 89 11.64 -0.47 -2.54
C ASP A 89 10.55 -1.41 -3.04
N ILE A 90 9.51 -0.84 -3.66
CA ILE A 90 8.52 -1.63 -4.39
C ILE A 90 9.21 -2.20 -5.63
N TRP A 91 9.07 -3.50 -5.82
CA TRP A 91 9.63 -4.21 -6.94
C TRP A 91 9.00 -3.75 -8.27
N ARG A 92 9.82 -3.46 -9.28
CA ARG A 92 9.35 -2.91 -10.59
C ARG A 92 9.62 -3.81 -11.80
N GLY A 93 10.24 -4.98 -11.63
CA GLY A 93 10.53 -5.90 -12.74
C GLY A 93 12.01 -6.07 -13.06
N ASP A 94 12.81 -5.02 -12.83
CA ASP A 94 14.14 -4.89 -13.42
C ASP A 94 15.25 -5.54 -12.56
N ASP A 95 14.97 -5.81 -11.28
CA ASP A 95 15.89 -6.29 -10.25
C ASP A 95 15.59 -7.74 -9.79
N MET A 96 15.17 -8.59 -10.73
CA MET A 96 14.83 -10.01 -10.51
C MET A 96 15.90 -10.80 -9.73
N ALA A 97 15.70 -10.95 -8.43
CA ALA A 97 16.47 -11.84 -7.56
C ALA A 97 15.53 -12.74 -6.74
N GLY A 98 15.84 -14.04 -6.66
CA GLY A 98 15.13 -15.00 -5.82
C GLY A 98 13.73 -15.39 -6.33
N GLY A 99 12.78 -15.57 -5.40
CA GLY A 99 11.45 -16.14 -5.66
C GLY A 99 10.53 -15.29 -6.54
N GLY A 100 10.79 -13.99 -6.69
CA GLY A 100 10.02 -13.10 -7.57
C GLY A 100 10.12 -13.45 -9.06
N ARG A 101 11.20 -14.13 -9.47
CA ARG A 101 11.38 -14.61 -10.86
C ARG A 101 10.51 -15.82 -11.22
N ILE A 102 9.96 -16.48 -10.22
CA ILE A 102 9.16 -17.71 -10.36
C ILE A 102 7.66 -17.39 -10.29
N ARG A 103 7.28 -16.14 -9.98
CA ARG A 103 5.89 -15.68 -9.82
C ARG A 103 5.38 -14.95 -11.04
#